data_AF-A0A842MQV7-F1
#
_entry.id   AF-A0A842MQV7-F1
#
_cell.length_a   1.000
_cell.length_b   1.000
_cell.length_c   1.000
_cell.angle_alpha   90.00
_cell.angle_beta   90.00
_cell.angle_gamma   90.00
#
_symmetry.space_group_name_H-M   'P 1'
#
loop_
_entity.id
_entity.type
_entity.pdbx_description
1 polymer ?
#
loop_
_entity_poly.entity_id
_entity_poly.type
_entity_poly.pdbx_seq_one_letter_code
_entity_poly.pdbx_strand_id
1 'polypeptide(L)'
;MNKDQVIGAGLLIISAIIIIAYIWLVFFPPITGADIFILKLTGTIAIAGVFAILGWIGYTLATTPPPKPIEEIEKEIEKELEKIEAETPKEETKE
;
A
#
# COMPACT_ATOMS: atom_id res chain seq x y z
N MET A 1 15.30 -1.29 30.37
CA MET A 1 14.98 -1.79 29.01
C MET A 1 14.60 -0.58 28.17
N ASN A 2 15.08 -0.50 26.92
CA ASN A 2 14.70 0.60 26.03
C ASN A 2 13.18 0.56 25.79
N LYS A 3 12.52 1.72 25.70
CA LYS A 3 11.06 1.81 25.52
C LYS A 3 10.60 1.02 24.30
N ASP A 4 11.37 1.08 23.22
CA ASP A 4 11.09 0.37 21.98
C ASP A 4 11.25 -1.15 22.14
N GLN A 5 12.18 -1.61 22.97
CA GLN A 5 12.38 -3.03 23.26
C GLN A 5 11.23 -3.60 24.09
N VAL A 6 10.65 -2.82 25.00
CA VAL A 6 9.48 -3.22 25.78
C VAL A 6 8.25 -3.34 24.88
N ILE A 7 8.05 -2.37 23.98
CA ILE A 7 6.94 -2.39 23.01
C ILE A 7 7.10 -3.58 22.06
N GLY A 8 8.30 -3.79 21.52
CA GLY A 8 8.59 -4.92 20.64
C GLY A 8 8.39 -6.27 21.33
N ALA A 9 8.87 -6.42 22.57
CA ALA A 9 8.68 -7.65 23.35
C ALA A 9 7.19 -7.89 23.68
N GLY A 10 6.45 -6.84 24.05
CA GLY A 10 5.01 -6.92 24.30
C GLY A 10 4.24 -7.36 23.06
N LEU A 11 4.55 -6.78 21.90
CA LEU A 11 3.92 -7.13 20.63
C LEU A 11 4.23 -8.58 20.22
N LEU A 12 5.46 -9.04 20.40
CA LEU A 12 5.85 -10.44 20.15
C LEU A 12 5.05 -11.40 21.03
N ILE A 13 4.99 -11.15 22.35
CA ILE A 13 4.27 -12.02 23.28
C ILE A 13 2.78 -12.07 22.95
N ILE A 14 2.16 -10.92 22.70
CA ILE A 14 0.74 -10.85 22.33
C ILE A 14 0.48 -11.61 21.03
N SER A 15 1.35 -11.45 20.03
CA SER A 15 1.24 -12.15 18.75
C SER A 15 1.34 -13.67 18.92
N ALA A 16 2.31 -14.13 19.72
CA ALA A 16 2.49 -15.54 20.02
C ALA A 16 1.27 -16.14 20.73
N ILE A 17 0.69 -15.41 21.70
CA ILE A 17 -0.54 -15.83 22.39
C ILE A 17 -1.71 -15.97 21.41
N ILE A 18 -1.90 -14.99 20.53
CA ILE A 18 -2.98 -15.03 19.52
C ILE A 18 -2.81 -16.22 18.58
N ILE A 19 -1.58 -16.49 18.11
CA ILE A 19 -1.28 -17.63 17.23
C ILE A 19 -1.62 -18.95 17.94
N ILE A 20 -1.17 -19.13 19.17
CA ILE A 20 -1.43 -20.34 19.95
C ILE A 20 -2.94 -20.51 20.17
N ALA A 21 -3.65 -19.45 20.55
CA ALA A 21 -5.10 -19.48 20.75
C ALA A 21 -5.85 -19.84 19.46
N TYR A 22 -5.44 -19.28 18.31
CA TYR A 22 -6.04 -19.58 17.02
C TYR A 22 -5.85 -21.06 16.64
N ILE A 23 -4.61 -21.58 16.74
CA ILE A 23 -4.32 -23.00 16.48
C ILE A 23 -5.16 -23.87 17.40
N TRP A 24 -5.17 -23.57 18.71
CA TRP A 24 -5.95 -24.34 19.66
C TRP A 24 -7.45 -24.36 19.32
N LEU A 25 -8.03 -23.22 18.95
CA LEU A 25 -9.46 -23.11 18.62
C LEU A 25 -9.83 -23.87 17.33
N VAL A 26 -8.93 -23.93 16.35
CA VAL A 26 -9.14 -24.68 15.10
C VAL A 26 -9.04 -26.19 15.33
N PHE A 27 -8.10 -26.66 16.15
CA PHE A 27 -7.89 -28.09 16.38
C PHE A 27 -8.75 -28.67 17.52
N PHE A 28 -9.16 -27.85 18.47
CA PHE A 28 -9.99 -28.22 19.62
C PHE A 28 -11.20 -27.27 19.75
N PRO A 29 -12.12 -27.28 18.77
CA PRO A 29 -13.26 -26.39 18.79
C PRO A 29 -14.20 -26.73 19.96
N PRO A 30 -14.60 -25.74 20.79
CA PRO A 30 -15.53 -25.96 21.89
C PRO A 30 -16.97 -26.21 21.43
N ILE A 31 -17.28 -25.84 20.18
CA ILE A 31 -18.60 -25.99 19.56
C ILE A 31 -18.43 -26.73 18.24
N THR A 32 -19.26 -27.73 17.99
CA THR A 32 -19.24 -28.54 16.77
C THR A 32 -19.36 -27.66 15.52
N GLY A 33 -18.36 -27.69 14.64
CA GLY A 33 -18.34 -26.92 13.38
C GLY A 33 -17.74 -25.51 13.47
N ALA A 34 -17.32 -25.06 14.65
CA ALA A 34 -16.64 -23.77 14.81
C ALA A 34 -15.29 -23.73 14.08
N ASP A 35 -14.56 -24.84 14.09
CA ASP A 35 -13.31 -25.05 13.34
C ASP A 35 -13.47 -24.72 11.86
N ILE A 36 -14.47 -25.32 11.21
CA ILE A 36 -14.75 -25.11 9.79
C ILE A 36 -15.17 -23.66 9.54
N PHE A 37 -15.98 -23.07 10.41
CA PHE A 37 -16.39 -21.67 10.28
C PHE A 37 -15.18 -20.71 10.37
N ILE A 38 -14.29 -20.91 11.34
CA ILE A 38 -13.09 -20.08 11.53
C ILE A 38 -12.14 -20.21 10.33
N LEU A 39 -11.93 -21.42 9.83
CA LEU A 39 -11.12 -21.68 8.64
C LEU A 39 -11.72 -21.01 7.39
N LYS A 40 -13.04 -21.12 7.19
CA LYS A 40 -13.73 -20.43 6.10
C LYS A 40 -13.59 -18.91 6.20
N LEU A 41 -13.78 -18.36 7.39
CA LEU A 41 -13.69 -16.91 7.62
C LEU A 41 -12.27 -16.40 7.31
N THR A 42 -11.25 -17.02 7.91
CA THR A 42 -9.86 -16.61 7.71
C THR A 42 -9.37 -16.84 6.28
N GLY A 43 -9.74 -17.96 5.67
CA GLY A 43 -9.46 -18.22 4.25
C GLY A 43 -10.14 -17.21 3.32
N THR A 44 -11.39 -16.83 3.62
CA THR A 44 -12.11 -15.80 2.84
C THR A 44 -11.43 -14.45 2.97
N ILE A 45 -11.01 -14.04 4.17
CA ILE A 45 -10.28 -12.78 4.39
C ILE A 45 -8.95 -12.79 3.64
N ALA A 46 -8.21 -13.90 3.67
CA ALA A 46 -6.95 -14.02 2.94
C ALA A 46 -7.14 -13.86 1.42
N ILE A 47 -8.12 -14.57 0.85
CA ILE A 47 -8.46 -14.47 -0.57
C ILE A 47 -8.95 -13.06 -0.91
N ALA A 48 -9.87 -12.50 -0.13
CA ALA A 48 -10.39 -11.14 -0.32
C ALA A 48 -9.27 -10.09 -0.29
N GLY A 49 -8.28 -10.23 0.59
CA GLY A 49 -7.10 -9.36 0.62
C GLY A 49 -6.29 -9.42 -0.68
N VAL A 50 -6.00 -10.62 -1.19
CA VAL A 50 -5.30 -10.80 -2.47
C VAL A 50 -6.09 -10.19 -3.62
N PHE A 51 -7.38 -10.47 -3.71
CA PHE A 51 -8.23 -9.94 -4.78
C PHE A 51 -8.49 -8.44 -4.66
N ALA A 52 -8.49 -7.88 -3.44
CA ALA A 52 -8.57 -6.44 -3.25
C ALA A 52 -7.34 -5.74 -3.83
N ILE A 53 -6.14 -6.30 -3.63
CA ILE A 53 -4.90 -5.76 -4.22
C ILE A 53 -4.96 -5.88 -5.75
N LEU A 54 -5.31 -7.05 -6.29
CA LEU A 54 -5.44 -7.25 -7.74
C LEU A 54 -6.49 -6.31 -8.35
N GLY A 55 -7.63 -6.16 -7.69
CA GLY A 55 -8.70 -5.26 -8.09
C GLY A 55 -8.26 -3.80 -8.08
N TRP A 56 -7.50 -3.38 -7.06
CA TRP A 56 -6.93 -2.03 -6.99
C TRP A 56 -5.94 -1.78 -8.13
N ILE A 57 -5.03 -2.72 -8.41
CA ILE A 57 -4.09 -2.61 -9.54
C ILE A 57 -4.88 -2.51 -10.85
N GLY A 58 -5.84 -3.41 -11.07
CA GLY A 58 -6.69 -3.39 -12.25
C GLY A 58 -7.46 -2.07 -12.40
N TYR A 59 -7.99 -1.53 -11.29
CA TYR A 59 -8.66 -0.24 -11.26
C TYR A 59 -7.71 0.89 -11.67
N THR A 60 -6.49 0.94 -11.13
CA THR A 60 -5.50 1.96 -11.51
C THR A 60 -5.14 1.86 -12.99
N LEU A 61 -4.90 0.67 -13.52
CA LEU A 61 -4.57 0.49 -14.94
C LEU A 61 -5.72 0.87 -15.87
N ALA A 62 -6.96 0.56 -15.49
CA ALA A 62 -8.15 0.90 -16.28
C ALA A 62 -8.47 2.40 -16.26
N THR A 63 -8.08 3.10 -15.19
CA THR A 63 -8.39 4.53 -15.00
C THR A 63 -7.21 5.44 -15.33
N THR A 64 -5.99 4.92 -15.47
CA THR A 64 -4.86 5.68 -15.99
C THR A 64 -4.95 5.81 -17.51
N PRO A 65 -5.09 7.04 -18.05
CA PRO A 65 -4.89 7.26 -19.47
C PRO A 65 -3.48 6.81 -19.83
N PRO A 66 -3.27 6.25 -21.03
CA PRO A 66 -1.92 5.96 -21.50
C PRO A 66 -1.07 7.23 -21.37
N PRO A 67 0.17 7.12 -20.87
CA PRO A 67 1.04 8.28 -20.70
C PRO A 67 1.06 9.08 -22.00
N LYS A 68 0.87 10.41 -21.90
CA LYS A 68 0.86 11.29 -23.07
C LYS A 68 2.08 10.97 -23.94
N PRO A 69 1.97 10.99 -25.28
CA PRO A 69 3.13 10.84 -26.16
C PRO A 69 4.24 11.79 -25.73
N ILE A 70 5.47 11.27 -25.65
CA ILE A 70 6.65 12.01 -25.17
C ILE A 70 6.79 13.37 -25.88
N GLU A 71 6.42 13.44 -27.17
CA GLU A 71 6.45 14.65 -27.99
C GLU A 71 5.54 15.79 -27.48
N GLU A 72 4.39 15.49 -26.85
CA GLU A 72 3.51 16.51 -26.29
C GLU A 72 4.06 17.03 -24.95
N ILE A 73 4.69 16.16 -24.17
CA ILE A 73 5.34 16.51 -22.90
C ILE A 73 6.58 17.37 -23.16
N GLU A 74 7.41 17.03 -24.15
CA GLU A 74 8.55 17.84 -24.56
C GLU A 74 8.10 19.23 -25.00
N LYS A 75 7.06 19.34 -25.83
CA LYS A 75 6.53 20.65 -26.28
C LYS A 75 5.88 21.47 -25.17
N GLU A 76 5.23 20.84 -24.19
CA GLU A 76 4.68 21.53 -23.01
C GLU A 76 5.82 22.07 -22.12
N ILE A 77 6.87 21.26 -21.88
CA ILE A 77 8.06 21.65 -21.10
C ILE A 77 8.85 22.75 -21.79
N GLU A 78 9.09 22.63 -23.10
CA GLU A 78 9.84 23.62 -23.89
C GLU A 78 9.11 24.98 -23.89
N LYS A 79 7.78 24.98 -23.99
CA LYS A 79 6.95 26.20 -23.85
C LYS A 79 6.95 26.78 -22.45
N GLU A 80 6.96 25.96 -21.40
CA GLU A 80 7.10 26.46 -20.03
C GLU A 80 8.49 27.05 -19.79
N LEU A 81 9.55 26.40 -20.28
CA LEU A 81 10.91 26.94 -20.25
C LEU A 81 11.02 28.27 -21.00
N GLU A 82 10.49 28.37 -22.22
CA GLU A 82 10.48 29.63 -22.99
C GLU A 82 9.73 30.75 -22.26
N LYS A 83 8.62 30.43 -21.59
CA LYS A 83 7.88 31.42 -20.78
C LYS A 83 8.69 31.86 -19.56
N ILE A 84 9.33 30.92 -18.87
CA ILE A 84 10.17 31.24 -17.70
C ILE A 84 11.36 32.10 -18.13
N GLU A 85 12.03 31.78 -19.24
CA GLU A 85 13.12 32.58 -19.80
C GLU A 85 12.65 33.97 -20.28
N ALA A 86 11.45 34.08 -20.83
CA ALA A 86 10.85 35.36 -21.24
C ALA A 86 10.37 36.21 -20.06
N GLU A 87 9.99 35.59 -18.93
CA GLU A 87 9.52 36.25 -17.71
C GLU A 87 10.66 36.60 -16.73
N THR A 88 11.86 36.05 -16.91
CA THR A 88 13.08 36.52 -16.21
C THR A 88 13.73 37.69 -16.98
N PRO A 89 13.49 38.97 -16.60
CA PRO A 89 14.29 40.05 -17.12
C PRO A 89 15.76 39.84 -16.72
N LYS A 90 16.66 40.08 -17.68
CA LYS A 90 18.12 40.07 -17.57
C LYS A 90 18.61 41.03 -16.46
N GLU A 91 18.49 40.64 -15.20
CA GLU A 91 19.23 41.23 -14.07
C GLU A 91 20.47 40.36 -13.83
N GLU A 92 21.48 40.49 -14.68
CA GLU A 92 22.89 40.17 -14.36
C GLU A 92 23.77 40.46 -15.59
N THR A 93 23.89 41.73 -15.98
CA THR A 93 25.08 42.22 -16.72
C THR A 93 25.23 43.71 -16.44
N LYS A 94 26.01 44.03 -15.41
CA LYS A 94 26.76 45.26 -15.09
C LYS A 94 27.28 45.04 -13.66
N GLU A 95 28.51 44.59 -13.50
CA GLU A 95 29.68 45.47 -13.26
C GLU A 95 29.42 46.58 -12.23
#